data_AF-A0A7Z2PTL4-F1
#
_entry.id   AF-A0A7Z2PTL4-F1
#
_cell.length_a   1.000
_cell.length_b   1.000
_cell.length_c   1.000
_cell.angle_alpha   90.00
_cell.angle_beta   90.00
_cell.angle_gamma   90.00
#
_symmetry.space_group_name_H-M   'P 1'
#
loop_
_entity.id
_entity.type
_entity.pdbx_description
1 polymer ?
#
loop_
_entity_poly.entity_id
_entity_poly.type
_entity_poly.pdbx_seq_one_letter_code
_entity_poly.pdbx_strand_id
1 'polypeptide(L)'
;MLALGPQKAVRIRTAALRARDRRPGRHQALFMIEQTTDFALAQNVAKRMAVKFGGDPTVSDRARVFRMPGFRHMKASPFTSRILQIDHFARRYTLAELDERLPPLPRRFVNSNDKGIGFIGVDKAKLLFEHLDVEYLSGNANWQRFAMALNSTCNANEDVAELFFEFCSTGEGYGDEDTDARNRLRWESFDPSHGSGVGIGTLRSMCLEFRVPGLVVFQLFNTAARDFDNV
;
A
#
# COMPACT_ATOMS: atom_id res chain seq x y z
N MET A 1 -14.94 -29.79 -0.10
CA MET A 1 -14.89 -28.85 1.04
C MET A 1 -14.04 -29.47 2.13
N LEU A 2 -12.72 -29.25 2.10
CA LEU A 2 -11.77 -29.83 3.06
C LEU A 2 -11.19 -28.70 3.90
N ALA A 3 -11.52 -28.72 5.20
CA ALA A 3 -10.94 -27.84 6.19
C ALA A 3 -9.43 -28.07 6.23
N LEU A 4 -8.66 -27.03 5.95
CA LEU A 4 -7.22 -27.04 6.20
C LEU A 4 -7.04 -27.11 7.72
N GLY A 5 -6.64 -28.30 8.21
CA GLY A 5 -6.24 -28.54 9.59
C GLY A 5 -5.10 -27.61 10.04
N PRO A 6 -4.71 -27.65 11.34
CA PRO A 6 -3.90 -26.60 11.96
C PRO A 6 -2.56 -26.48 11.24
N GLN A 7 -2.40 -25.44 10.42
CA GLN A 7 -1.21 -25.31 9.59
C GLN A 7 0.01 -24.91 10.43
N LYS A 8 1.07 -25.68 10.16
CA LYS A 8 2.42 -25.69 10.72
C LYS A 8 3.19 -24.44 10.27
N ALA A 9 3.38 -23.49 11.19
CA ALA A 9 4.13 -22.26 10.96
C ALA A 9 4.88 -21.86 12.22
N VAL A 10 6.00 -21.14 12.07
CA VAL A 10 6.64 -20.49 13.22
C VAL A 10 5.80 -19.27 13.58
N ARG A 11 5.16 -19.30 14.75
CA ARG A 11 4.31 -18.21 15.24
C ARG A 11 5.04 -17.47 16.35
N ILE A 12 5.36 -16.21 16.10
CA ILE A 12 5.89 -15.28 17.08
C ILE A 12 4.74 -14.38 17.53
N ARG A 13 4.59 -14.21 18.84
CA ARG A 13 3.63 -13.25 19.38
C ARG A 13 4.27 -11.88 19.48
N THR A 14 3.55 -10.90 18.96
CA THR A 14 3.96 -9.51 18.85
C THR A 14 3.02 -8.59 19.62
N ALA A 15 2.33 -9.08 20.65
CA ALA A 15 1.54 -8.26 21.58
C ALA A 15 1.41 -8.88 22.98
N ALA A 16 1.26 -8.03 24.00
CA ALA A 16 1.00 -8.42 25.39
C ALA A 16 -0.24 -9.31 25.54
N LEU A 17 -0.22 -10.24 26.50
CA LEU A 17 -1.44 -10.82 27.09
C LEU A 17 -1.59 -10.15 28.46
N ARG A 18 -2.58 -9.27 28.64
CA ARG A 18 -3.12 -9.07 29.99
C ARG A 18 -3.94 -10.33 30.30
N ALA A 19 -3.66 -10.96 31.43
CA ALA A 19 -4.25 -12.25 31.83
C ALA A 19 -5.77 -12.22 32.12
N ARG A 20 -6.53 -11.20 31.69
CA ARG A 20 -7.99 -11.12 31.90
C ARG A 20 -8.82 -10.54 30.75
N ASP A 21 -8.27 -10.29 29.55
CA ASP A 21 -9.07 -9.74 28.45
C ASP A 21 -8.96 -10.59 27.17
N ARG A 22 -10.11 -11.11 26.70
CA ARG A 22 -10.31 -11.77 25.40
C ARG A 22 -10.21 -10.78 24.22
N ARG A 23 -9.09 -10.06 24.08
CA ARG A 23 -8.77 -9.34 22.84
C ARG A 23 -7.65 -10.04 22.08
N PRO A 24 -7.75 -10.26 20.75
CA PRO A 24 -6.70 -10.93 20.00
C PRO A 24 -5.40 -10.12 20.04
N GLY A 25 -4.30 -10.74 20.47
CA GLY A 25 -2.96 -10.15 20.34
C GLY A 25 -2.54 -10.04 18.87
N ARG A 26 -1.66 -9.10 18.54
CA ARG A 26 -0.95 -9.09 17.24
C ARG A 26 0.07 -10.23 17.22
N HIS A 27 0.15 -10.92 16.09
CA HIS A 27 1.07 -12.04 15.87
C HIS A 27 1.82 -11.81 14.56
N GLN A 28 3.01 -12.41 14.47
CA GLN A 28 3.81 -12.49 13.27
C GLN A 28 4.09 -13.97 13.00
N ALA A 29 3.79 -14.43 11.80
CA ALA A 29 4.06 -15.80 11.38
C ALA A 29 5.11 -15.81 10.27
N LEU A 30 6.03 -16.77 10.35
CA LEU A 30 7.01 -17.01 9.30
C LEU A 30 6.72 -18.37 8.67
N PHE A 31 6.69 -18.39 7.34
CA PHE A 31 6.55 -19.59 6.52
C PHE A 31 7.86 -19.79 5.78
N MET A 32 8.43 -20.99 5.89
CA MET A 32 9.64 -21.30 5.14
C MET A 32 9.30 -21.61 3.69
N ILE A 33 9.99 -20.95 2.78
CA ILE A 33 9.97 -21.27 1.36
C ILE A 33 11.32 -21.86 0.93
N GLU A 34 11.33 -22.55 -0.20
CA GLU A 34 12.59 -22.93 -0.85
C GLU A 34 13.36 -21.71 -1.36
N GLN A 35 14.66 -21.90 -1.60
CA GLN A 35 15.49 -20.85 -2.16
C GLN A 35 14.98 -20.45 -3.54
N THR A 36 14.95 -19.15 -3.81
CA THR A 36 14.42 -18.60 -5.05
C THR A 36 15.14 -17.30 -5.40
N THR A 37 15.20 -17.01 -6.69
CA THR A 37 15.65 -15.74 -7.24
C THR A 37 14.47 -14.87 -7.72
N ASP A 38 13.25 -15.44 -7.75
CA ASP A 38 12.05 -14.71 -8.17
C ASP A 38 11.45 -13.95 -6.98
N PHE A 39 12.05 -12.79 -6.71
CA PHE A 39 11.62 -11.92 -5.63
C PHE A 39 10.28 -11.24 -5.92
N ALA A 40 9.89 -11.07 -7.19
CA ALA A 40 8.61 -10.46 -7.54
C ALA A 40 7.46 -11.42 -7.19
N LEU A 41 7.57 -12.69 -7.56
CA LEU A 41 6.61 -13.73 -7.19
C LEU A 41 6.57 -13.92 -5.67
N ALA A 42 7.72 -13.91 -5.00
CA ALA A 42 7.77 -14.00 -3.53
C ALA A 42 6.99 -12.86 -2.85
N GLN A 43 7.12 -11.62 -3.34
CA GLN A 43 6.34 -10.48 -2.84
C GLN A 43 4.85 -10.65 -3.11
N ASN A 44 4.47 -11.07 -4.31
CA ASN A 44 3.08 -11.32 -4.67
C ASN A 44 2.44 -12.38 -3.77
N VAL A 45 3.13 -13.50 -3.56
CA VAL A 45 2.73 -14.57 -2.63
C VAL A 45 2.59 -14.03 -1.21
N ALA A 46 3.52 -13.21 -0.73
CA ALA A 46 3.42 -12.60 0.61
C ALA A 46 2.19 -11.67 0.73
N LYS A 47 1.86 -10.88 -0.29
CA LYS A 47 0.61 -10.07 -0.33
C LYS A 47 -0.62 -10.96 -0.26
N ARG A 48 -0.67 -12.03 -1.07
CA ARG A 48 -1.81 -12.97 -1.09
C ARG A 48 -1.98 -13.73 0.21
N MET A 49 -0.87 -14.08 0.88
CA MET A 49 -0.89 -14.63 2.23
C MET A 49 -1.49 -13.64 3.23
N ALA A 50 -1.06 -12.37 3.19
CA ALA A 50 -1.62 -11.32 4.05
C ALA A 50 -3.13 -11.19 3.84
N VAL A 51 -3.60 -11.10 2.60
CA VAL A 51 -5.04 -11.06 2.29
C VAL A 51 -5.76 -12.30 2.80
N LYS A 52 -5.24 -13.50 2.49
CA LYS A 52 -5.87 -14.78 2.86
C LYS A 52 -6.03 -14.95 4.37
N PHE A 53 -5.08 -14.46 5.16
CA PHE A 53 -5.05 -14.62 6.62
C PHE A 53 -5.45 -13.36 7.39
N GLY A 54 -5.90 -12.29 6.71
CA GLY A 54 -6.24 -11.01 7.36
C GLY A 54 -5.05 -10.32 8.02
N GLY A 55 -3.86 -10.52 7.46
CA GLY A 55 -2.61 -9.86 7.86
C GLY A 55 -2.49 -8.44 7.30
N ASP A 56 -1.37 -7.80 7.64
CA ASP A 56 -1.05 -6.45 7.17
C ASP A 56 -0.70 -6.49 5.66
N PRO A 57 -1.44 -5.79 4.79
CA PRO A 57 -1.18 -5.81 3.34
C PRO A 57 0.19 -5.23 2.98
N THR A 58 0.80 -4.45 3.86
CA THR A 58 2.13 -3.87 3.65
C THR A 58 3.25 -4.88 3.89
N VAL A 59 2.98 -6.09 4.40
CA VAL A 59 4.03 -7.05 4.82
C VAL A 59 4.93 -7.56 3.70
N SER A 60 4.59 -7.35 2.43
CA SER A 60 5.26 -7.90 1.25
C SER A 60 6.57 -7.21 0.82
N ASP A 61 7.19 -6.42 1.67
CA ASP A 61 8.48 -5.80 1.36
C ASP A 61 9.62 -6.85 1.44
N ARG A 62 10.54 -6.85 0.45
CA ARG A 62 11.69 -7.77 0.39
C ARG A 62 12.59 -7.64 1.62
N ALA A 63 12.77 -6.41 2.11
CA ALA A 63 13.61 -6.11 3.26
C ALA A 63 12.80 -5.97 4.56
N ARG A 64 11.61 -6.60 4.64
CA ARG A 64 10.73 -6.44 5.80
C ARG A 64 11.44 -6.86 7.09
N VAL A 65 11.59 -5.92 8.02
CA VAL A 65 12.18 -6.19 9.33
C VAL A 65 11.17 -6.92 10.22
N PHE A 66 11.54 -8.12 10.67
CA PHE A 66 10.74 -8.94 11.59
C PHE A 66 11.07 -8.60 13.05
N ARG A 67 10.12 -8.85 13.96
CA ARG A 67 10.34 -8.65 15.38
C ARG A 67 11.09 -9.85 15.95
N MET A 68 12.23 -9.57 16.56
CA MET A 68 13.06 -10.59 17.19
C MET A 68 12.49 -10.96 18.58
N PRO A 69 12.28 -12.26 18.89
CA PRO A 69 11.81 -12.70 20.21
C PRO A 69 12.78 -12.37 21.36
N GLY A 70 12.26 -12.09 22.55
CA GLY A 70 13.07 -11.76 23.73
C GLY A 70 13.37 -10.26 23.91
N PHE A 71 12.99 -9.42 22.93
CA PHE A 71 13.19 -7.97 22.98
C PHE A 71 11.91 -7.24 23.38
N ARG A 72 12.07 -6.11 24.08
CA ARG A 72 10.95 -5.27 24.50
C ARG A 72 10.49 -4.38 23.35
N HIS A 73 9.21 -4.47 23.01
CA HIS A 73 8.57 -3.63 22.02
C HIS A 73 8.08 -2.32 22.66
N MET A 74 8.59 -1.18 22.18
CA MET A 74 8.36 0.14 22.81
C MET A 74 7.35 1.04 22.08
N LYS A 75 6.86 0.67 20.88
CA LYS A 75 5.91 1.52 20.10
C LYS A 75 4.48 1.55 20.68
N ALA A 76 4.17 0.67 21.62
CA ALA A 76 2.89 0.64 22.35
C ALA A 76 3.19 0.45 23.84
N SER A 77 2.20 0.11 24.66
CA SER A 77 2.43 -0.32 26.04
C SER A 77 3.52 -1.40 26.06
N PRO A 78 4.66 -1.20 26.76
CA PRO A 78 5.82 -2.06 26.57
C PRO A 78 5.53 -3.53 26.86
N PHE A 79 5.92 -4.42 25.95
CA PHE A 79 5.79 -5.87 26.11
C PHE A 79 6.97 -6.60 25.51
N THR A 80 7.29 -7.79 26.01
CA THR A 80 8.37 -8.63 25.46
C THR A 80 7.81 -9.52 24.36
N SER A 81 8.43 -9.50 23.17
CA SER A 81 8.13 -10.45 22.10
C SER A 81 8.50 -11.86 22.55
N ARG A 82 7.71 -12.86 22.18
CA ARG A 82 8.01 -14.25 22.53
C ARG A 82 7.61 -15.19 21.41
N ILE A 83 8.35 -16.28 21.30
CA ILE A 83 8.00 -17.40 20.43
C ILE A 83 6.79 -18.11 21.04
N LEU A 84 5.74 -18.31 20.26
CA LEU A 84 4.61 -19.15 20.69
C LEU A 84 4.76 -20.58 20.22
N GLN A 85 5.26 -20.74 19.00
CA GLN A 85 5.37 -22.03 18.36
C GLN A 85 6.51 -21.99 17.36
N ILE A 86 7.37 -22.99 17.43
CA ILE A 86 8.30 -23.35 16.36
C ILE A 86 7.92 -24.76 15.94
N ASP A 87 7.75 -24.95 14.64
CA ASP A 87 7.75 -26.29 14.08
C ASP A 87 9.10 -26.50 13.39
N HIS A 88 9.99 -27.23 14.05
CA HIS A 88 11.34 -27.52 13.55
C HIS A 88 11.32 -28.38 12.28
N PHE A 89 10.21 -29.07 12.03
CA PHE A 89 10.00 -29.91 10.86
C PHE A 89 8.96 -29.30 9.91
N ALA A 90 8.75 -27.99 10.01
CA ALA A 90 7.89 -27.27 9.08
C ALA A 90 8.37 -27.52 7.65
N ARG A 91 7.44 -28.02 6.83
CA ARG A 91 7.66 -28.20 5.40
C ARG A 91 8.05 -26.85 4.78
N ARG A 92 9.05 -26.88 3.89
CA ARG A 92 9.36 -25.76 2.98
C ARG A 92 8.43 -25.83 1.78
N TYR A 93 7.81 -24.70 1.45
CA TYR A 93 6.94 -24.59 0.28
C TYR A 93 7.72 -24.04 -0.90
N THR A 94 7.42 -24.49 -2.12
CA THR A 94 7.89 -23.79 -3.31
C THR A 94 7.00 -22.57 -3.57
N LEU A 95 7.50 -21.57 -4.31
CA LEU A 95 6.66 -20.44 -4.71
C LEU A 95 5.49 -20.89 -5.61
N ALA A 96 5.73 -21.84 -6.51
CA ALA A 96 4.70 -22.39 -7.39
C ALA A 96 3.55 -23.04 -6.61
N GLU A 97 3.86 -23.81 -5.56
CA GLU A 97 2.84 -24.42 -4.70
C GLU A 97 1.97 -23.38 -3.97
N LEU A 98 2.58 -22.27 -3.55
CA LEU A 98 1.84 -21.19 -2.90
C LEU A 98 1.02 -20.39 -3.91
N ASP A 99 1.58 -20.13 -5.08
CA ASP A 99 0.93 -19.39 -6.17
C ASP A 99 -0.36 -20.10 -6.64
N GLU A 100 -0.32 -21.43 -6.78
CA GLU A 100 -1.46 -22.25 -7.16
C GLU A 100 -2.55 -22.28 -6.06
N ARG A 101 -2.16 -22.29 -4.79
CA ARG A 101 -3.08 -22.52 -3.66
C ARG A 101 -3.70 -21.26 -3.08
N LEU A 102 -3.06 -20.11 -3.24
CA LEU A 102 -3.55 -18.86 -2.68
C LEU A 102 -4.67 -18.29 -3.57
N PRO A 103 -5.65 -17.56 -3.03
CA PRO A 103 -6.57 -16.82 -3.86
C PRO A 103 -5.79 -15.72 -4.59
N PRO A 104 -6.13 -15.39 -5.86
CA PRO A 104 -5.55 -14.22 -6.51
C PRO A 104 -5.85 -12.97 -5.66
N LEU A 105 -4.98 -11.95 -5.76
CA LEU A 105 -5.31 -10.66 -5.16
C LEU A 105 -6.64 -10.17 -5.74
N PRO A 106 -7.55 -9.60 -4.93
CA PRO A 106 -8.75 -9.00 -5.48
C PRO A 106 -8.31 -7.96 -6.51
N ARG A 107 -8.73 -8.15 -7.77
CA ARG A 107 -8.62 -7.09 -8.76
C ARG A 107 -9.35 -5.89 -8.16
N ARG A 108 -8.65 -4.78 -7.93
CA ARG A 108 -9.31 -3.52 -7.58
C ARG A 108 -10.20 -3.19 -8.77
N PHE A 109 -11.49 -3.49 -8.63
CA PHE A 109 -12.46 -3.04 -9.60
C PHE A 109 -12.47 -1.52 -9.50
N VAL A 110 -11.90 -0.87 -10.52
CA VAL A 110 -12.21 0.53 -10.81
C VAL A 110 -13.68 0.52 -11.18
N ASN A 111 -14.55 0.85 -10.22
CA ASN A 111 -15.95 1.07 -10.55
C ASN A 111 -15.98 2.25 -11.52
N SER A 112 -16.29 2.00 -12.79
CA SER A 112 -16.45 3.05 -13.81
C SER A 112 -17.61 4.03 -13.46
N ASN A 113 -18.38 3.72 -12.41
CA ASN A 113 -19.39 4.59 -11.82
C ASN A 113 -18.88 5.51 -10.70
N ASP A 114 -17.60 5.47 -10.31
CA ASP A 114 -16.98 6.43 -9.38
C ASP A 114 -16.71 7.79 -10.05
N LYS A 115 -17.70 8.32 -10.78
CA LYS A 115 -17.81 9.75 -11.13
C LYS A 115 -18.20 10.58 -9.90
N GLY A 116 -17.68 10.24 -8.73
CA GLY A 116 -17.83 11.05 -7.53
C GLY A 116 -17.22 12.43 -7.76
N ILE A 117 -17.77 13.44 -7.09
CA ILE A 117 -17.24 14.79 -7.10
C ILE A 117 -15.75 14.74 -6.70
N GLY A 118 -14.89 15.07 -7.66
CA GLY A 118 -13.44 15.16 -7.49
C GLY A 118 -12.65 13.85 -7.48
N PHE A 119 -13.17 12.81 -8.14
CA PHE A 119 -12.34 11.73 -8.67
C PHE A 119 -11.32 12.27 -9.70
N ILE A 120 -10.09 11.75 -9.63
CA ILE A 120 -8.99 12.07 -10.55
C ILE A 120 -8.74 10.87 -11.46
N GLY A 121 -9.25 10.96 -12.70
CA GLY A 121 -8.91 10.04 -13.78
C GLY A 121 -7.69 10.51 -14.59
N VAL A 122 -7.34 9.76 -15.63
CA VAL A 122 -6.16 9.99 -16.49
C VAL A 122 -6.08 11.42 -17.02
N ASP A 123 -7.15 11.97 -17.60
CA ASP A 123 -7.12 13.33 -18.19
C ASP A 123 -6.86 14.42 -17.15
N LYS A 124 -7.43 14.28 -15.96
CA LYS A 124 -7.23 15.20 -14.85
C LYS A 124 -5.83 15.08 -14.27
N ALA A 125 -5.30 13.85 -14.19
CA ALA A 125 -3.93 13.62 -13.74
C ALA A 125 -2.93 14.29 -14.70
N LYS A 126 -3.11 14.16 -16.01
CA LYS A 126 -2.28 14.86 -17.02
C LYS A 126 -2.32 16.37 -16.82
N LEU A 127 -3.53 16.95 -16.75
CA LEU A 127 -3.70 18.39 -16.53
C LEU A 127 -3.03 18.87 -15.23
N LEU A 128 -3.11 18.08 -14.17
CA LEU A 128 -2.45 18.37 -12.90
C LEU A 128 -0.92 18.39 -13.06
N PHE A 129 -0.34 17.37 -13.69
CA PHE A 129 1.12 17.26 -13.85
C PHE A 129 1.70 18.27 -14.84
N GLU A 130 0.92 18.76 -15.81
CA GLU A 130 1.31 19.87 -16.66
C GLU A 130 1.51 21.19 -15.90
N HIS A 131 0.84 21.36 -14.77
CA HIS A 131 0.81 22.61 -14.00
C HIS A 131 1.42 22.50 -12.61
N LEU A 132 1.88 21.30 -12.23
CA LEU A 132 2.56 21.04 -10.98
C LEU A 132 4.07 21.03 -11.25
N ASP A 133 4.82 21.80 -10.47
CA ASP A 133 6.27 21.69 -10.48
C ASP A 133 6.69 20.47 -9.62
N VAL A 134 7.45 19.57 -10.23
CA VAL A 134 7.93 18.33 -9.60
C VAL A 134 8.80 18.62 -8.37
N GLU A 135 9.46 19.78 -8.33
CA GLU A 135 10.31 20.19 -7.21
C GLU A 135 9.54 20.36 -5.90
N TYR A 136 8.22 20.62 -5.94
CA TYR A 136 7.40 20.62 -4.74
C TYR A 136 7.27 19.24 -4.08
N LEU A 137 7.47 18.18 -4.86
CA LEU A 137 7.51 16.80 -4.38
C LEU A 137 8.91 16.35 -3.95
N SER A 138 9.90 17.24 -4.02
CA SER A 138 11.23 16.94 -3.49
C SER A 138 11.15 16.57 -2.00
N GLY A 139 11.82 15.48 -1.65
CA GLY A 139 11.84 14.96 -0.28
C GLY A 139 10.68 14.02 0.09
N ASN A 140 10.96 13.18 1.09
CA ASN A 140 10.12 12.04 1.42
C ASN A 140 8.71 12.42 1.92
N ALA A 141 8.58 13.53 2.65
CA ALA A 141 7.33 13.91 3.31
C ALA A 141 6.27 14.39 2.30
N ASN A 142 6.63 15.32 1.42
CA ASN A 142 5.72 15.87 0.41
C ASN A 142 5.33 14.81 -0.60
N TRP A 143 6.31 14.04 -1.10
CA TRP A 143 6.05 12.93 -1.99
C TRP A 143 5.06 11.93 -1.39
N GLN A 144 5.29 11.48 -0.14
CA GLN A 144 4.41 10.48 0.49
C GLN A 144 2.99 10.99 0.66
N ARG A 145 2.84 12.22 1.15
CA ARG A 145 1.53 12.80 1.43
C ARG A 145 0.74 13.02 0.13
N PHE A 146 1.42 13.48 -0.92
CA PHE A 146 0.82 13.66 -2.24
C PHE A 146 0.44 12.32 -2.85
N ALA A 147 1.36 11.34 -2.85
CA ALA A 147 1.12 10.02 -3.42
C ALA A 147 -0.03 9.27 -2.73
N MET A 148 -0.15 9.37 -1.40
CA MET A 148 -1.30 8.82 -0.67
C MET A 148 -2.62 9.50 -1.06
N ALA A 149 -2.63 10.83 -1.17
CA ALA A 149 -3.82 11.58 -1.53
C ALA A 149 -4.25 11.32 -2.99
N LEU A 150 -3.29 11.24 -3.91
CA LEU A 150 -3.53 10.89 -5.30
C LEU A 150 -4.03 9.45 -5.44
N ASN A 151 -3.36 8.48 -4.81
CA ASN A 151 -3.77 7.07 -4.81
C ASN A 151 -5.21 6.90 -4.30
N SER A 152 -5.57 7.61 -3.22
CA SER A 152 -6.94 7.60 -2.69
C SER A 152 -7.95 8.21 -3.67
N THR A 153 -7.63 9.35 -4.29
CA THR A 153 -8.54 10.07 -5.20
C THR A 153 -8.72 9.45 -6.59
N CYS A 154 -7.73 8.68 -7.06
CA CYS A 154 -7.85 7.91 -8.29
C CYS A 154 -8.29 6.45 -8.04
N ASN A 155 -8.62 6.09 -6.79
CA ASN A 155 -8.95 4.73 -6.38
C ASN A 155 -7.86 3.70 -6.81
N ALA A 156 -6.60 4.11 -6.63
CA ALA A 156 -5.40 3.38 -6.99
C ALA A 156 -5.38 2.89 -8.46
N ASN A 157 -5.87 3.74 -9.37
CA ASN A 157 -5.79 3.50 -10.81
C ASN A 157 -4.32 3.40 -11.27
N GLU A 158 -4.00 2.33 -12.00
CA GLU A 158 -2.64 2.01 -12.47
C GLU A 158 -2.14 3.02 -13.52
N ASP A 159 -2.99 3.45 -14.45
CA ASP A 159 -2.59 4.43 -15.48
C ASP A 159 -2.23 5.79 -14.86
N VAL A 160 -2.97 6.22 -13.83
CA VAL A 160 -2.66 7.43 -13.06
C VAL A 160 -1.36 7.26 -12.26
N ALA A 161 -1.08 6.05 -11.77
CA ALA A 161 0.16 5.76 -11.07
C ALA A 161 1.36 5.87 -12.01
N GLU A 162 1.29 5.31 -13.21
CA GLU A 162 2.37 5.41 -14.20
C GLU A 162 2.64 6.87 -14.61
N LEU A 163 1.58 7.64 -14.88
CA LEU A 163 1.73 9.09 -15.15
C LEU A 163 2.41 9.83 -13.99
N PHE A 164 2.09 9.45 -12.76
CA PHE A 164 2.70 10.06 -11.58
C PHE A 164 4.19 9.72 -11.45
N PHE A 165 4.58 8.46 -11.69
CA PHE A 165 5.99 8.06 -11.64
C PHE A 165 6.79 8.67 -12.79
N GLU A 166 6.22 8.72 -13.99
CA GLU A 166 6.81 9.43 -15.13
C GLU A 166 7.01 10.91 -14.81
N PHE A 167 5.99 11.59 -14.27
CA PHE A 167 6.09 12.96 -13.81
C PHE A 167 7.20 13.13 -12.75
N CYS A 168 7.24 12.28 -11.72
CA CYS A 168 8.27 12.36 -10.70
C CYS A 168 9.68 12.15 -11.26
N SER A 169 9.85 11.29 -12.27
CA SER A 169 11.16 11.03 -12.91
C SER A 169 11.77 12.23 -13.62
N THR A 170 10.97 13.27 -13.88
CA THR A 170 11.47 14.54 -14.45
C THR A 170 12.26 15.40 -13.45
N GLY A 171 12.14 15.13 -12.14
CA GLY A 171 12.83 15.87 -11.09
C GLY A 171 14.23 15.32 -10.78
N GLU A 172 15.16 16.19 -10.38
CA GLU A 172 16.57 15.83 -10.18
C GLU A 172 16.80 14.76 -9.07
N GLY A 173 15.85 14.63 -8.14
CA GLY A 173 15.95 13.71 -6.98
C GLY A 173 15.26 12.36 -7.12
N TYR A 174 14.69 12.03 -8.29
CA TYR A 174 13.85 10.83 -8.47
C TYR A 174 14.44 9.78 -9.43
N GLY A 175 15.46 10.14 -10.22
CA GLY A 175 15.89 9.37 -11.39
C GLY A 175 16.71 8.10 -11.15
N ASP A 176 17.02 7.72 -9.90
CA ASP A 176 17.72 6.46 -9.63
C ASP A 176 16.74 5.26 -9.57
N GLU A 177 17.17 4.11 -10.10
CA GLU A 177 16.34 2.89 -10.22
C GLU A 177 15.85 2.38 -8.84
N ASP A 178 16.65 2.57 -7.79
CA ASP A 178 16.29 2.20 -6.42
C ASP A 178 15.16 3.08 -5.87
N THR A 179 15.15 4.37 -6.20
CA THR A 179 14.14 5.34 -5.79
C THR A 179 12.79 5.05 -6.45
N ASP A 180 12.78 4.76 -7.75
CA ASP A 180 11.55 4.39 -8.47
C ASP A 180 10.97 3.06 -7.96
N ALA A 181 11.79 2.01 -7.87
CA ALA A 181 11.35 0.71 -7.35
C ALA A 181 10.79 0.82 -5.92
N ARG A 182 11.44 1.59 -5.05
CA ARG A 182 10.95 1.87 -3.69
C ARG A 182 9.62 2.60 -3.70
N ASN A 183 9.44 3.58 -4.56
CA ASN A 183 8.23 4.40 -4.62
C ASN A 183 7.03 3.63 -5.19
N ARG A 184 7.25 2.75 -6.17
CA ARG A 184 6.24 1.80 -6.65
C ARG A 184 5.76 0.87 -5.53
N LEU A 185 6.69 0.30 -4.76
CA LEU A 185 6.35 -0.53 -3.60
C LEU A 185 5.54 0.24 -2.54
N ARG A 186 5.86 1.53 -2.32
CA ARG A 186 5.10 2.39 -1.41
C ARG A 186 3.69 2.66 -1.94
N TRP A 187 3.54 2.95 -3.22
CA TRP A 187 2.24 3.16 -3.85
C TRP A 187 1.31 1.96 -3.69
N GLU A 188 1.82 0.76 -3.95
CA GLU A 188 1.07 -0.49 -3.76
C GLU A 188 0.70 -0.76 -2.30
N SER A 189 1.48 -0.22 -1.36
CA SER A 189 1.21 -0.35 0.08
C SER A 189 0.11 0.58 0.58
N PHE A 190 -0.31 1.57 -0.23
CA PHE A 190 -1.37 2.48 0.14
C PHE A 190 -2.73 1.79 0.08
N ASP A 191 -3.49 1.95 1.16
CA ASP A 191 -4.83 1.41 1.29
C ASP A 191 -5.86 2.55 1.39
N PRO A 192 -6.59 2.85 0.29
CA PRO A 192 -7.69 3.82 0.27
C PRO A 192 -8.83 3.43 1.21
N SER A 193 -8.97 2.15 1.57
CA SER A 193 -10.04 1.68 2.46
C SER A 193 -9.74 1.94 3.94
N HIS A 194 -8.48 2.21 4.28
CA HIS A 194 -8.11 2.67 5.61
C HIS A 194 -8.35 4.18 5.68
N GLY A 195 -9.38 4.58 6.45
CA GLY A 195 -9.85 5.96 6.65
C GLY A 195 -8.85 6.88 7.37
N SER A 196 -7.65 7.01 6.81
CA SER A 196 -6.54 7.84 7.29
C SER A 196 -6.83 9.34 7.19
N GLY A 197 -7.96 9.74 6.63
CA GLY A 197 -8.32 11.14 6.38
C GLY A 197 -7.53 11.79 5.23
N VAL A 198 -6.60 11.06 4.60
CA VAL A 198 -5.82 11.52 3.45
C VAL A 198 -6.54 11.12 2.17
N GLY A 199 -6.95 12.12 1.39
CA GLY A 199 -7.74 11.92 0.18
C GLY A 199 -7.96 13.24 -0.56
N ILE A 200 -9.15 13.44 -1.11
CA ILE A 200 -9.46 14.59 -1.97
C ILE A 200 -9.17 15.96 -1.35
N GLY A 201 -9.54 16.16 -0.09
CA GLY A 201 -9.29 17.43 0.61
C GLY A 201 -7.80 17.71 0.80
N THR A 202 -7.02 16.66 1.06
CA THR A 202 -5.55 16.77 1.17
C THR A 202 -4.93 17.08 -0.18
N LEU A 203 -5.35 16.39 -1.24
CA LEU A 203 -4.82 16.64 -2.59
C LEU A 203 -5.09 18.07 -3.02
N ARG A 204 -6.33 18.55 -2.82
CA ARG A 204 -6.70 19.94 -3.12
C ARG A 204 -5.88 20.96 -2.33
N SER A 205 -5.67 20.75 -1.02
CA SER A 205 -4.83 21.61 -0.19
C SER A 205 -3.40 21.67 -0.73
N MET A 206 -2.83 20.51 -1.06
CA MET A 206 -1.47 20.43 -1.59
C MET A 206 -1.34 21.09 -2.95
N CYS A 207 -2.31 20.95 -3.86
CA CYS A 207 -2.29 21.68 -5.13
C CYS A 207 -2.24 23.20 -4.92
N LEU A 208 -2.99 23.73 -3.95
CA LEU A 208 -2.96 25.16 -3.62
C LEU A 208 -1.61 25.58 -2.99
N GLU A 209 -1.08 24.76 -2.07
CA GLU A 209 0.24 24.96 -1.45
C GLU A 209 1.37 24.95 -2.50
N PHE A 210 1.28 24.05 -3.48
CA PHE A 210 2.23 23.86 -4.58
C PHE A 210 1.99 24.80 -5.76
N ARG A 211 1.20 25.87 -5.55
CA ARG A 211 0.98 26.94 -6.54
C ARG A 211 0.37 26.47 -7.87
N VAL A 212 -0.32 25.33 -7.90
CA VAL A 212 -1.12 24.92 -9.06
C VAL A 212 -2.18 26.01 -9.31
N PRO A 213 -2.36 26.50 -10.55
CA PRO A 213 -3.28 27.60 -10.83
C PRO A 213 -4.70 27.30 -10.33
N GLY A 214 -5.34 28.31 -9.70
CA GLY A 214 -6.67 28.13 -9.09
C GLY A 214 -7.75 27.66 -10.08
N LEU A 215 -7.64 28.05 -11.36
CA LEU A 215 -8.51 27.56 -12.43
C LEU A 215 -8.34 26.06 -12.68
N VAL A 216 -7.10 25.57 -12.67
CA VAL A 216 -6.79 24.14 -12.81
C VAL A 216 -7.31 23.37 -11.61
N VAL A 217 -7.05 23.86 -10.38
CA VAL A 217 -7.62 23.26 -9.15
C VAL A 217 -9.14 23.20 -9.21
N PHE A 218 -9.79 24.25 -9.72
CA PHE A 218 -11.24 24.26 -9.93
C PHE A 218 -11.68 23.18 -10.93
N GLN A 219 -11.02 23.05 -12.09
CA GLN A 219 -11.32 22.02 -13.09
C GLN A 219 -11.10 20.59 -12.60
N LEU A 220 -10.08 20.37 -11.76
CA LEU A 220 -9.78 19.06 -11.19
C LEU A 220 -10.88 18.60 -10.21
N PHE A 221 -11.30 19.49 -9.32
CA PHE A 221 -12.14 19.12 -8.17
C PHE A 221 -13.61 19.55 -8.28
N ASN A 222 -13.98 20.41 -9.23
CA ASN A 222 -15.35 20.80 -9.48
C ASN A 222 -15.89 20.14 -10.75
N THR A 223 -17.00 19.42 -10.62
CA THR A 223 -17.66 18.70 -11.73
C THR A 223 -18.83 19.47 -12.33
N ALA A 224 -19.24 20.58 -11.71
CA ALA A 224 -20.37 21.40 -12.15
C ALA A 224 -20.20 22.06 -13.54
N ALA A 225 -18.98 22.07 -14.09
CA ALA A 225 -18.73 22.61 -15.43
C ALA A 225 -19.27 21.70 -16.57
N ARG A 226 -19.49 20.40 -16.33
CA ARG A 226 -20.00 19.48 -17.37
C ARG A 226 -21.52 19.49 -17.53
N ASP A 227 -22.27 20.12 -16.60
CA ASP A 227 -23.73 20.20 -16.68
C ASP A 227 -24.22 21.36 -17.56
N PHE A 228 -23.34 22.26 -18.00
CA PHE A 228 -23.70 23.39 -18.88
C PHE A 228 -23.40 23.14 -20.37
N ASP A 229 -22.67 22.07 -20.72
CA ASP A 229 -22.33 21.72 -22.11
C ASP A 229 -23.36 20.76 -22.76
N ASN A 230 -24.43 20.40 -22.04
CA ASN A 230 -25.54 19.57 -22.54
C ASN A 230 -26.88 20.33 -22.53
N VAL A 231 -26.92 21.52 -23.14
CA VAL A 231 -28.16 22.21 -23.52
C VAL A 231 -28.25 22.32 -25.04
#